data_AF-A0A952RFQ0-F1
#
_entry.id   AF-A0A952RFQ0-F1
#
_cell.length_a   1.000
_cell.length_b   1.000
_cell.length_c   1.000
_cell.angle_alpha   90.00
_cell.angle_beta   90.00
_cell.angle_gamma   90.00
#
_symmetry.space_group_name_H-M   'P 1'
#
loop_
_entity.id
_entity.type
_entity.pdbx_description
1 polymer ?
#
loop_
_entity_poly.entity_id
_entity_poly.type
_entity_poly.pdbx_seq_one_letter_code
_entity_poly.pdbx_strand_id
1 'polypeptide(L)'
;MRPAFVRLGLALAGAALAAACTTATTDDEEDDTGLGEQAVSSLDPSSAPATAITEPAALRQLEKMGFGFGHHFDQPDDATADKLATTKAWSSIAAAMDANLDELQRNDRELKVGMAASHRLFDRRWLRSSRSRFELVAVTNRIDRAAASGGCGETRFVYRLAYADPREGATSRMPMTVAVVHSQLPRDGETGCAPSMNRWLSLGGSGATLADAAAKGPLSGLDEFVTLETNLQAVRWPSSVRKDMGGEAQYMLNVWERTADGGMTAKPLDNTPDIPAITADPAKRAALVKWVKDNVYGIDHGTATLPAELSAKTVYSHGPRGFARLVNQPFSQLLDESDLRTVAYGNLTHVKSARGLVRKLDQESCQGCHQNRAMAGFHVLGNEDDRGTNSKLNRLAVGTSPHFNEELAWRMRLVRAVANGADAAKLEEARPFAEHATNDGLAGASCGLGADPSFADWSCMAGLKCADMIGQGTIGVCVTDGAPKPGEACEKDRITTSTNPNQDKVQNLDPGDALCARGTPGGSCSGASGGFPGGACFAICNRMGQLKDRVICGAAPPSGFNECMARGRESFEKCMSPPKLALRQACNVDIPCRDDYVCSYVPGAPAGTGACMPPYFIFQARIDGHD
;
A
#
# COMPACT_ATOMS: atom_id res chain seq x y z
N MET A 1 -3.03 -50.41 -72.20
CA MET A 1 -3.47 -51.78 -71.83
C MET A 1 -4.24 -51.69 -70.51
N ARG A 2 -5.51 -52.11 -70.50
CA ARG A 2 -6.38 -52.31 -69.31
C ARG A 2 -5.83 -53.46 -68.42
N PRO A 3 -6.29 -53.74 -67.17
CA PRO A 3 -7.61 -53.44 -66.54
C PRO A 3 -7.51 -52.84 -65.10
N ALA A 4 -8.49 -52.11 -64.53
CA ALA A 4 -9.87 -52.39 -64.05
C ALA A 4 -9.97 -52.70 -62.53
N PHE A 5 -10.82 -51.93 -61.81
CA PHE A 5 -11.71 -52.29 -60.66
C PHE A 5 -11.08 -52.88 -59.37
N VAL A 6 -11.58 -52.76 -58.12
CA VAL A 6 -12.62 -51.99 -57.41
C VAL A 6 -12.38 -52.16 -55.89
N ARG A 7 -12.96 -51.23 -55.11
CA ARG A 7 -13.16 -51.12 -53.64
C ARG A 7 -13.32 -52.42 -52.82
N LEU A 8 -12.87 -52.41 -51.55
CA LEU A 8 -13.67 -52.31 -50.29
C LEU A 8 -12.77 -52.55 -49.05
N GLY A 9 -13.03 -51.89 -47.91
CA GLY A 9 -12.59 -52.41 -46.59
C GLY A 9 -12.24 -51.38 -45.51
N LEU A 10 -13.10 -51.28 -44.50
CA LEU A 10 -13.01 -50.54 -43.23
C LEU A 10 -11.81 -50.94 -42.34
N ALA A 11 -11.31 -49.97 -41.56
CA ALA A 11 -11.25 -49.97 -40.07
C ALA A 11 -9.92 -49.47 -39.44
N LEU A 12 -10.06 -48.34 -38.74
CA LEU A 12 -9.57 -47.98 -37.39
C LEU A 12 -8.06 -47.96 -37.02
N ALA A 13 -7.67 -46.74 -36.66
CA ALA A 13 -7.00 -46.31 -35.42
C ALA A 13 -5.50 -46.52 -35.23
N GLY A 14 -4.85 -45.44 -34.76
CA GLY A 14 -3.67 -45.53 -33.89
C GLY A 14 -2.53 -44.59 -34.23
N ALA A 15 -2.59 -43.39 -33.65
CA ALA A 15 -1.55 -42.41 -33.32
C ALA A 15 -0.06 -42.79 -33.49
N ALA A 16 0.78 -41.81 -33.88
CA ALA A 16 1.70 -41.12 -32.96
C ALA A 16 2.70 -40.17 -33.65
N LEU A 17 2.79 -38.96 -33.08
CA LEU A 17 3.98 -38.13 -32.79
C LEU A 17 4.96 -37.64 -33.89
N ALA A 18 5.00 -36.30 -33.99
CA ALA A 18 6.12 -35.42 -33.55
C ALA A 18 6.89 -34.59 -34.60
N ALA A 19 7.22 -33.38 -34.12
CA ALA A 19 8.39 -32.53 -34.38
C ALA A 19 8.29 -31.40 -35.43
N ALA A 20 8.07 -30.19 -34.87
CA ALA A 20 8.83 -28.94 -35.02
C ALA A 20 9.61 -28.65 -36.32
N CYS A 21 9.33 -27.49 -36.94
CA CYS A 21 10.25 -26.34 -36.99
C CYS A 21 9.63 -25.12 -37.70
N THR A 22 10.08 -23.96 -37.25
CA THR A 22 9.73 -22.55 -37.55
C THR A 22 9.90 -22.10 -39.00
N THR A 23 9.03 -21.20 -39.48
CA THR A 23 9.41 -20.00 -40.28
C THR A 23 8.33 -18.91 -40.17
N ALA A 24 8.79 -17.66 -40.29
CA ALA A 24 8.12 -16.43 -39.92
C ALA A 24 7.20 -15.81 -41.00
N THR A 25 6.41 -14.84 -40.53
CA THR A 25 5.76 -13.69 -41.20
C THR A 25 4.70 -13.95 -42.26
N THR A 26 3.45 -13.63 -41.91
CA THR A 26 2.54 -12.79 -42.71
C THR A 26 1.66 -11.96 -41.78
N ASP A 27 1.56 -10.68 -42.10
CA ASP A 27 0.56 -9.74 -41.57
C ASP A 27 -0.85 -10.28 -41.85
N ASP A 28 -1.74 -10.18 -40.86
CA ASP A 28 -3.18 -10.01 -41.08
C ASP A 28 -3.74 -9.17 -39.93
N GLU A 29 -4.44 -8.12 -40.31
CA GLU A 29 -5.30 -7.29 -39.48
C GLU A 29 -6.42 -8.16 -38.92
N GLU A 30 -6.41 -8.43 -37.61
CA GLU A 30 -7.62 -8.82 -36.87
C GLU A 30 -7.89 -7.77 -35.78
N ASP A 31 -8.93 -7.00 -36.05
CA ASP A 31 -9.75 -6.27 -35.11
C ASP A 31 -10.36 -7.28 -34.11
N ASP A 32 -9.65 -7.57 -33.02
CA ASP A 32 -10.20 -8.31 -31.87
C ASP A 32 -10.47 -7.33 -30.72
N THR A 33 -11.59 -6.62 -30.85
CA THR A 33 -12.32 -6.06 -29.73
C THR A 33 -12.96 -7.19 -28.93
N GLY A 34 -12.12 -7.96 -28.21
CA GLY A 34 -12.52 -9.18 -27.53
C GLY A 34 -11.78 -9.42 -26.23
N LEU A 35 -11.81 -8.45 -25.30
CA LEU A 35 -11.55 -8.76 -23.88
C LEU A 35 -12.68 -9.65 -23.37
N GLY A 36 -12.54 -10.97 -23.56
CA GLY A 36 -13.35 -11.96 -22.86
C GLY A 36 -13.33 -11.68 -21.36
N GLU A 37 -14.49 -11.83 -20.71
CA GLU A 37 -14.78 -11.62 -19.29
C GLU A 37 -13.91 -12.47 -18.34
N GLN A 38 -12.61 -12.23 -18.30
CA GLN A 38 -11.73 -12.64 -17.21
C GLN A 38 -11.22 -11.40 -16.49
N ALA A 39 -11.89 -11.13 -15.37
CA ALA A 39 -11.37 -10.57 -14.14
C ALA A 39 -9.88 -10.17 -14.17
N VAL A 40 -9.60 -8.94 -14.60
CA VAL A 40 -8.35 -8.30 -14.21
C VAL A 40 -8.46 -8.07 -12.69
N SER A 41 -7.67 -8.80 -11.92
CA SER A 41 -7.71 -8.79 -10.45
C SER A 41 -6.77 -7.75 -9.84
N SER A 42 -5.75 -7.33 -10.58
CA SER A 42 -4.79 -6.29 -10.25
C SER A 42 -4.43 -5.52 -11.52
N LEU A 43 -4.28 -4.20 -11.43
CA LEU A 43 -3.83 -3.36 -12.53
C LEU A 43 -2.49 -2.73 -12.20
N ASP A 44 -1.55 -2.80 -13.15
CA ASP A 44 -0.41 -1.91 -13.15
C ASP A 44 -0.91 -0.48 -13.44
N PRO A 45 -0.77 0.46 -12.51
CA PRO A 45 -1.24 1.83 -12.71
C PRO A 45 -0.59 2.52 -13.91
N SER A 46 0.62 2.12 -14.32
CA SER A 46 1.27 2.66 -15.51
C SER A 46 0.57 2.26 -16.81
N SER A 47 -0.24 1.20 -16.78
CA SER A 47 -1.03 0.70 -17.91
C SER A 47 -2.52 1.08 -17.84
N ALA A 48 -2.97 1.69 -16.74
CA ALA A 48 -4.38 1.98 -16.45
C ALA A 48 -4.61 3.43 -15.97
N PRO A 49 -4.30 4.44 -16.81
CA PRO A 49 -4.35 5.85 -16.42
C PRO A 49 -5.75 6.35 -16.01
N ALA A 50 -6.82 5.65 -16.42
CA ALA A 50 -8.20 6.01 -16.07
C ALA A 50 -8.52 5.90 -14.57
N THR A 51 -7.75 5.11 -13.82
CA THR A 51 -7.92 4.94 -12.37
C THR A 51 -6.79 5.58 -11.56
N ALA A 52 -5.57 5.61 -12.10
CA ALA A 52 -4.45 6.32 -11.50
C ALA A 52 -3.36 6.67 -12.52
N ILE A 53 -2.78 7.86 -12.41
CA ILE A 53 -1.56 8.26 -13.10
C ILE A 53 -0.41 8.14 -12.10
N THR A 54 0.55 7.26 -12.34
CA THR A 54 1.72 7.04 -11.47
C THR A 54 3.05 7.12 -12.22
N GLU A 55 3.03 7.42 -13.52
CA GLU A 55 4.24 7.49 -14.34
C GLU A 55 5.07 8.74 -13.96
N PRO A 56 6.32 8.58 -13.50
CA PRO A 56 7.12 9.71 -13.01
C PRO A 56 7.31 10.84 -14.03
N ALA A 57 7.45 10.51 -15.32
CA ALA A 57 7.61 11.52 -16.37
C ALA A 57 6.35 12.36 -16.58
N ALA A 58 5.17 11.72 -16.57
CA ALA A 58 3.88 12.42 -16.68
C ALA A 58 3.61 13.30 -15.46
N LEU A 59 3.85 12.78 -14.24
CA LEU A 59 3.62 13.53 -13.00
C LEU A 59 4.50 14.79 -12.92
N ARG A 60 5.79 14.69 -13.27
CA ARG A 60 6.68 15.86 -13.35
C ARG A 60 6.23 16.87 -14.39
N GLN A 61 5.64 16.41 -15.49
CA GLN A 61 5.11 17.32 -16.51
C GLN A 61 3.83 18.01 -15.99
N LEU A 62 2.95 17.29 -15.29
CA LEU A 62 1.79 17.88 -14.61
C LEU A 62 2.21 18.94 -13.59
N GLU A 63 3.25 18.71 -12.78
CA GLU A 63 3.77 19.73 -11.85
C GLU A 63 4.16 21.03 -12.57
N LYS A 64 4.75 20.95 -13.77
CA LYS A 64 5.09 22.13 -14.58
C LYS A 64 3.87 22.82 -15.22
N MET A 65 2.71 22.18 -15.18
CA MET A 65 1.47 22.63 -15.78
C MET A 65 0.49 23.21 -14.74
N GLY A 66 0.95 23.53 -13.52
CA GLY A 66 0.11 24.08 -12.47
C GLY A 66 -0.50 23.04 -11.52
N PHE A 67 0.00 21.81 -11.51
CA PHE A 67 -0.45 20.77 -10.58
C PHE A 67 0.59 20.45 -9.50
N GLY A 68 1.55 21.35 -9.26
CA GLY A 68 2.50 21.25 -8.16
C GLY A 68 1.83 21.50 -6.81
N PHE A 69 2.46 21.05 -5.72
CA PHE A 69 1.83 21.15 -4.40
C PHE A 69 1.60 22.61 -3.97
N GLY A 70 2.51 23.52 -4.32
CA GLY A 70 2.39 24.93 -3.96
C GLY A 70 1.20 25.63 -4.60
N HIS A 71 0.73 25.16 -5.76
CA HIS A 71 -0.44 25.73 -6.44
C HIS A 71 -1.68 25.76 -5.56
N HIS A 72 -1.90 24.70 -4.77
CA HIS A 72 -3.05 24.57 -3.86
C HIS A 72 -3.04 25.59 -2.70
N PHE A 73 -1.93 26.30 -2.51
CA PHE A 73 -1.72 27.28 -1.45
C PHE A 73 -1.32 28.66 -1.99
N ASP A 74 -1.64 28.97 -3.25
CA ASP A 74 -1.27 30.22 -3.92
C ASP A 74 0.24 30.50 -3.87
N GLN A 75 1.04 29.43 -3.95
CA GLN A 75 2.49 29.47 -4.05
C GLN A 75 2.94 28.91 -5.42
N PRO A 76 4.20 29.17 -5.84
CA PRO A 76 4.78 28.51 -7.01
C PRO A 76 4.66 26.98 -6.90
N ASP A 77 4.48 26.29 -8.02
CA ASP A 77 4.32 24.82 -8.08
C ASP A 77 5.44 24.06 -7.35
N ASP A 78 6.67 24.57 -7.46
CA ASP A 78 7.89 24.02 -6.88
C ASP A 78 8.24 24.60 -5.50
N ALA A 79 7.29 25.28 -4.86
CA ALA A 79 7.48 25.91 -3.55
C ALA A 79 8.02 24.94 -2.50
N THR A 80 9.07 25.38 -1.82
CA THR A 80 9.65 24.70 -0.68
C THR A 80 8.80 24.90 0.58
N ALA A 81 9.01 24.04 1.58
CA ALA A 81 8.17 24.01 2.77
C ALA A 81 8.23 25.31 3.60
N ASP A 82 9.34 26.05 3.57
CA ASP A 82 9.43 27.41 4.16
C ASP A 82 8.49 28.41 3.48
N LYS A 83 8.28 28.31 2.16
CA LYS A 83 7.32 29.14 1.42
C LYS A 83 5.89 28.75 1.74
N LEU A 84 5.59 27.45 1.76
CA LEU A 84 4.28 26.95 2.18
C LEU A 84 3.94 27.42 3.59
N ALA A 85 4.92 27.42 4.50
CA ALA A 85 4.74 27.86 5.89
C ALA A 85 4.39 29.35 6.05
N THR A 86 4.51 30.17 5.00
CA THR A 86 3.99 31.54 4.99
C THR A 86 2.48 31.60 4.81
N THR A 87 1.87 30.53 4.30
CA THR A 87 0.42 30.43 4.10
C THR A 87 -0.26 30.02 5.40
N LYS A 88 -1.45 30.58 5.66
CA LYS A 88 -2.23 30.25 6.85
C LYS A 88 -2.68 28.79 6.87
N ALA A 89 -3.04 28.26 5.71
CA ALA A 89 -3.51 26.88 5.59
C ALA A 89 -2.41 25.87 6.00
N TRP A 90 -1.22 25.95 5.40
CA TRP A 90 -0.13 25.02 5.73
C TRP A 90 0.44 25.24 7.13
N SER A 91 0.60 26.50 7.56
CA SER A 91 1.10 26.78 8.92
C SER A 91 0.19 26.24 10.01
N SER A 92 -1.15 26.22 9.80
CA SER A 92 -2.11 25.61 10.71
C SER A 92 -1.92 24.09 10.82
N ILE A 93 -1.77 23.40 9.68
CA ILE A 93 -1.48 21.95 9.65
C ILE A 93 -0.17 21.66 10.38
N ALA A 94 0.90 22.37 10.03
CA ALA A 94 2.22 22.15 10.62
C ALA A 94 2.22 22.39 12.15
N ALA A 95 1.49 23.41 12.63
CA ALA A 95 1.34 23.66 14.07
C ALA A 95 0.57 22.55 14.80
N ALA A 96 -0.50 22.02 14.19
CA ALA A 96 -1.24 20.91 14.77
C ALA A 96 -0.41 19.61 14.79
N MET A 97 0.36 19.35 13.74
CA MET A 97 1.31 18.23 13.71
C MET A 97 2.42 18.38 14.76
N ASP A 98 2.94 19.60 14.99
CA ASP A 98 3.90 19.85 16.06
C ASP A 98 3.33 19.48 17.43
N ALA A 99 2.07 19.86 17.71
CA ALA A 99 1.39 19.53 18.96
C ALA A 99 1.23 18.02 19.15
N ASN A 100 0.89 17.29 18.08
CA ASN A 100 0.82 15.82 18.09
C ASN A 100 2.21 15.18 18.35
N LEU A 101 3.28 15.71 17.73
CA LEU A 101 4.65 15.24 17.98
C LEU A 101 5.11 15.55 19.41
N ASP A 102 4.69 16.69 19.98
CA ASP A 102 4.95 17.04 21.38
C ASP A 102 4.20 16.11 22.35
N GLU A 103 2.99 15.67 22.00
CA GLU A 103 2.27 14.66 22.77
C GLU A 103 2.98 13.30 22.76
N LEU A 104 3.41 12.83 21.59
CA LEU A 104 4.23 11.61 21.48
C LEU A 104 5.47 11.71 22.37
N GLN A 105 6.20 12.83 22.31
CA GLN A 105 7.40 13.03 23.12
C GLN A 105 7.11 13.21 24.63
N ARG A 106 5.90 13.65 25.02
CA ARG A 106 5.47 13.68 26.43
C ARG A 106 5.20 12.26 26.94
N ASN A 107 4.60 11.41 26.10
CA ASN A 107 4.28 10.03 26.41
C ASN A 107 5.51 9.12 26.40
N ASP A 108 6.51 9.45 25.59
CA ASP A 108 7.81 8.78 25.54
C ASP A 108 8.95 9.80 25.47
N ARG A 109 9.64 9.99 26.61
CA ARG A 109 10.72 10.98 26.76
C ARG A 109 12.00 10.61 26.02
N GLU A 110 12.16 9.35 25.61
CA GLU A 110 13.30 8.89 24.81
C GLU A 110 13.21 9.32 23.35
N LEU A 111 12.01 9.68 22.87
CA LEU A 111 11.82 10.19 21.51
C LEU A 111 12.65 11.46 21.27
N LYS A 112 13.62 11.37 20.37
CA LYS A 112 14.44 12.50 19.89
C LYS A 112 14.63 12.40 18.39
N VAL A 113 14.97 13.54 17.79
CA VAL A 113 15.35 13.61 16.38
C VAL A 113 16.77 13.05 16.21
N GLY A 114 16.97 12.29 15.13
CA GLY A 114 18.29 11.89 14.66
C GLY A 114 18.68 10.45 15.04
N MET A 115 19.66 9.94 14.30
CA MET A 115 20.07 8.54 14.33
C MET A 115 20.68 8.06 15.66
N ALA A 116 21.17 8.99 16.50
CA ALA A 116 21.74 8.67 17.81
C ALA A 116 20.68 8.29 18.86
N ALA A 117 19.40 8.59 18.60
CA ALA A 117 18.31 8.26 19.50
C ALA A 117 17.90 6.77 19.36
N SER A 118 17.62 6.13 20.50
CA SER A 118 17.01 4.79 20.59
C SER A 118 15.60 4.82 20.00
N HIS A 119 14.81 5.80 20.42
CA HIS A 119 13.48 6.07 19.89
C HIS A 119 13.55 7.34 19.05
N ARG A 120 13.26 7.21 17.76
CA ARG A 120 13.45 8.29 16.80
C ARG A 120 12.13 8.95 16.48
N LEU A 121 12.15 10.28 16.51
CA LEU A 121 11.01 11.14 16.21
C LEU A 121 11.25 11.85 14.88
N PHE A 122 10.20 12.01 14.10
CA PHE A 122 10.21 12.83 12.90
C PHE A 122 10.68 14.27 13.21
N ASP A 123 11.57 14.79 12.36
CA ASP A 123 12.06 16.15 12.49
C ASP A 123 11.07 17.16 11.89
N ARG A 124 10.31 17.82 12.76
CA ARG A 124 9.28 18.80 12.38
C ARG A 124 9.80 19.98 11.55
N ARG A 125 11.12 20.24 11.54
CA ARG A 125 11.71 21.33 10.75
C ARG A 125 11.52 21.12 9.25
N TRP A 126 11.39 19.88 8.79
CA TRP A 126 11.06 19.57 7.39
C TRP A 126 9.73 20.15 6.91
N LEU A 127 8.77 20.43 7.81
CA LEU A 127 7.51 21.06 7.41
C LEU A 127 7.68 22.56 7.08
N ARG A 128 8.88 23.11 7.29
CA ARG A 128 9.22 24.54 7.16
C ARG A 128 10.62 24.78 6.58
N SER A 129 11.25 23.75 6.01
CA SER A 129 12.62 23.85 5.49
C SER A 129 12.64 24.31 4.04
N SER A 130 13.63 25.14 3.70
CA SER A 130 13.95 25.52 2.31
C SER A 130 14.60 24.40 1.52
N ARG A 131 14.91 23.27 2.17
CA ARG A 131 15.53 22.10 1.56
C ARG A 131 14.52 21.00 1.23
N SER A 132 13.26 21.17 1.62
CA SER A 132 12.18 20.22 1.40
C SER A 132 11.05 20.80 0.56
N ARG A 133 10.43 19.94 -0.24
CA ARG A 133 9.22 20.21 -1.04
C ARG A 133 8.35 18.95 -1.11
N PHE A 134 7.15 19.07 -1.64
CA PHE A 134 6.24 17.94 -1.86
C PHE A 134 6.17 17.63 -3.35
N GLU A 135 6.62 16.44 -3.75
CA GLU A 135 6.63 15.99 -5.15
C GLU A 135 5.39 15.16 -5.45
N LEU A 136 4.74 15.40 -6.58
CA LEU A 136 3.57 14.64 -7.04
C LEU A 136 3.99 13.20 -7.36
N VAL A 137 3.40 12.23 -6.67
CA VAL A 137 3.69 10.79 -6.81
C VAL A 137 2.54 9.98 -7.36
N ALA A 138 1.31 10.50 -7.33
CA ALA A 138 0.17 9.94 -8.06
C ALA A 138 -0.97 10.96 -8.23
N VAL A 139 -1.78 10.76 -9.26
CA VAL A 139 -3.14 11.33 -9.35
C VAL A 139 -4.12 10.17 -9.45
N THR A 140 -5.14 10.11 -8.61
CA THR A 140 -6.06 8.97 -8.54
C THR A 140 -7.51 9.38 -8.77
N ASN A 141 -8.23 8.55 -9.53
CA ASN A 141 -9.68 8.63 -9.71
C ASN A 141 -10.36 7.73 -8.67
N ARG A 142 -11.05 8.35 -7.72
CA ARG A 142 -11.78 7.69 -6.64
C ARG A 142 -13.27 7.72 -6.91
N ILE A 143 -13.70 7.15 -8.04
CA ILE A 143 -15.12 6.98 -8.37
C ILE A 143 -15.87 6.18 -7.30
N ASP A 144 -15.17 5.29 -6.59
CA ASP A 144 -15.68 4.52 -5.46
C ASP A 144 -16.21 5.39 -4.32
N ARG A 145 -15.77 6.66 -4.25
CA ARG A 145 -16.24 7.62 -3.26
C ARG A 145 -17.58 8.25 -3.62
N ALA A 146 -18.09 8.11 -4.84
CA ALA A 146 -19.35 8.72 -5.24
C ALA A 146 -20.54 8.26 -4.37
N ALA A 147 -20.57 6.99 -3.98
CA ALA A 147 -21.62 6.44 -3.12
C ALA A 147 -21.62 6.99 -1.68
N ALA A 148 -20.46 7.45 -1.18
CA ALA A 148 -20.33 7.99 0.19
C ALA A 148 -20.28 9.52 0.22
N SER A 149 -19.55 10.14 -0.71
CA SER A 149 -19.28 11.57 -0.78
C SER A 149 -20.23 12.32 -1.74
N GLY A 150 -21.00 11.62 -2.58
CA GLY A 150 -21.83 12.20 -3.63
C GLY A 150 -21.05 12.60 -4.89
N GLY A 151 -21.74 13.21 -5.85
CA GLY A 151 -21.15 13.63 -7.12
C GLY A 151 -20.64 12.45 -7.95
N CYS A 152 -19.48 12.63 -8.60
CA CYS A 152 -18.82 11.64 -9.42
C CYS A 152 -17.55 11.08 -8.77
N GLY A 153 -17.50 11.10 -7.43
CA GLY A 153 -16.36 10.66 -6.65
C GLY A 153 -15.33 11.76 -6.41
N GLU A 154 -14.07 11.38 -6.24
CA GLU A 154 -13.00 12.32 -5.88
C GLU A 154 -11.78 12.19 -6.81
N THR A 155 -11.11 13.29 -7.11
CA THR A 155 -9.76 13.29 -7.71
C THR A 155 -8.77 13.59 -6.60
N ARG A 156 -7.79 12.72 -6.40
CA ARG A 156 -6.76 12.93 -5.37
C ARG A 156 -5.38 13.09 -5.96
N PHE A 157 -4.73 14.20 -5.66
CA PHE A 157 -3.31 14.43 -5.95
C PHE A 157 -2.51 14.00 -4.72
N VAL A 158 -1.70 12.96 -4.86
CA VAL A 158 -0.86 12.43 -3.78
C VAL A 158 0.54 12.95 -3.96
N TYR A 159 1.03 13.69 -2.98
CA TYR A 159 2.38 14.22 -2.93
C TYR A 159 3.20 13.51 -1.84
N ARG A 160 4.51 13.43 -2.03
CA ARG A 160 5.45 12.88 -1.05
C ARG A 160 6.52 13.89 -0.71
N LEU A 161 6.81 14.00 0.59
CA LEU A 161 7.85 14.90 1.08
C LEU A 161 9.22 14.46 0.54
N ALA A 162 9.85 15.33 -0.24
CA ALA A 162 11.18 15.18 -0.79
C ALA A 162 12.11 16.25 -0.22
N TYR A 163 13.39 15.93 -0.08
CA TYR A 163 14.42 16.85 0.39
C TYR A 163 15.72 16.69 -0.38
N ALA A 164 16.49 17.77 -0.47
CA ALA A 164 17.83 17.75 -1.04
C ALA A 164 18.88 17.58 0.07
N ASP A 165 19.68 16.51 -0.01
CA ASP A 165 20.84 16.30 0.87
C ASP A 165 22.14 16.45 0.07
N PRO A 166 22.94 17.50 0.31
CA PRO A 166 24.23 17.69 -0.35
C PRO A 166 25.18 16.49 -0.18
N ARG A 167 25.05 15.70 0.90
CA ARG A 167 25.89 14.51 1.14
C ARG A 167 25.54 13.33 0.23
N GLU A 168 24.29 13.23 -0.19
CA GLU A 168 23.77 12.17 -1.07
C GLU A 168 23.87 12.56 -2.56
N GLY A 169 24.29 13.81 -2.84
CA GLY A 169 24.37 14.36 -4.20
C GLY A 169 23.04 14.35 -4.95
N ALA A 170 21.90 14.16 -4.26
CA ALA A 170 20.58 13.98 -4.86
C ALA A 170 19.43 14.29 -3.89
N THR A 171 18.22 14.32 -4.44
CA THR A 171 16.97 14.38 -3.69
C THR A 171 16.60 13.00 -3.12
N SER A 172 16.17 12.97 -1.87
CA SER A 172 15.65 11.79 -1.18
C SER A 172 14.18 12.06 -0.77
N ARG A 173 13.42 11.01 -0.46
CA ARG A 173 11.98 11.11 -0.13
C ARG A 173 11.66 10.48 1.21
N MET A 174 11.06 11.26 2.11
CA MET A 174 10.64 10.81 3.42
C MET A 174 9.36 9.95 3.35
N PRO A 175 9.10 9.10 4.35
CA PRO A 175 7.81 8.43 4.53
C PRO A 175 6.78 9.41 5.10
N MET A 176 6.45 10.44 4.31
CA MET A 176 5.34 11.35 4.55
C MET A 176 4.64 11.64 3.22
N THR A 177 3.34 11.41 3.18
CA THR A 177 2.49 11.72 2.02
C THR A 177 1.38 12.68 2.40
N VAL A 178 0.98 13.52 1.44
CA VAL A 178 -0.17 14.42 1.55
C VAL A 178 -1.07 14.18 0.35
N ALA A 179 -2.34 13.86 0.56
CA ALA A 179 -3.34 13.80 -0.50
C ALA A 179 -4.17 15.08 -0.51
N VAL A 180 -4.20 15.79 -1.63
CA VAL A 180 -5.11 16.91 -1.89
C VAL A 180 -6.35 16.35 -2.58
N VAL A 181 -7.52 16.50 -1.96
CA VAL A 181 -8.76 15.85 -2.40
C VAL A 181 -9.69 16.87 -3.02
N HIS A 182 -10.04 16.68 -4.28
CA HIS A 182 -11.05 17.46 -5.00
C HIS A 182 -12.29 16.60 -5.24
N SER A 183 -13.47 17.20 -5.09
CA SER A 183 -14.71 16.55 -5.55
C SER A 183 -14.75 16.52 -7.07
N GLN A 184 -15.20 15.41 -7.66
CA GLN A 184 -15.51 15.34 -9.08
C GLN A 184 -17.00 15.64 -9.28
N LEU A 185 -17.32 16.69 -10.02
CA LEU A 185 -18.68 17.04 -10.38
C LEU A 185 -18.88 16.96 -11.91
N PRO A 186 -20.11 16.73 -12.40
CA PRO A 186 -20.44 16.96 -13.80
C PRO A 186 -20.15 18.43 -14.14
N ARG A 187 -19.62 18.69 -15.34
CA ARG A 187 -19.40 20.07 -15.80
C ARG A 187 -20.72 20.73 -16.21
N ASP A 188 -20.69 22.05 -16.37
CA ASP A 188 -21.83 22.81 -16.89
C ASP A 188 -22.37 22.21 -18.20
N GLY A 189 -23.66 21.89 -18.19
CA GLY A 189 -24.35 21.26 -19.33
C GLY A 189 -24.22 19.74 -19.41
N GLU A 190 -23.43 19.11 -18.53
CA GLU A 190 -23.35 17.65 -18.42
C GLU A 190 -24.42 17.10 -17.47
N THR A 191 -24.94 15.91 -17.78
CA THR A 191 -25.89 15.19 -16.93
C THR A 191 -25.26 13.89 -16.45
N GLY A 192 -25.28 13.66 -15.13
CA GLY A 192 -24.72 12.47 -14.51
C GLY A 192 -23.19 12.38 -14.64
N CYS A 193 -22.64 11.21 -14.28
CA CYS A 193 -21.19 11.01 -14.15
C CYS A 193 -20.51 10.34 -15.34
N ALA A 194 -21.28 9.90 -16.34
CA ALA A 194 -20.73 9.26 -17.54
C ALA A 194 -19.71 10.15 -18.28
N PRO A 195 -19.94 11.47 -18.50
CA PRO A 195 -18.94 12.32 -19.15
C PRO A 195 -17.62 12.41 -18.37
N SER A 196 -17.68 12.47 -17.03
CA SER A 196 -16.50 12.45 -16.16
C SER A 196 -15.70 11.17 -16.32
N MET A 197 -16.37 10.01 -16.31
CA MET A 197 -15.69 8.73 -16.48
C MET A 197 -15.13 8.54 -17.88
N ASN A 198 -15.82 9.03 -18.92
CA ASN A 198 -15.30 9.01 -20.29
C ASN A 198 -14.03 9.84 -20.46
N ARG A 199 -13.88 10.97 -19.75
CA ARG A 199 -12.62 11.73 -19.73
C ARG A 199 -11.47 10.90 -19.16
N TRP A 200 -11.71 10.18 -18.07
CA TRP A 200 -10.70 9.29 -17.49
C TRP A 200 -10.35 8.12 -18.42
N LEU A 201 -11.36 7.47 -19.03
CA LEU A 201 -11.16 6.38 -19.98
C LEU A 201 -10.43 6.82 -21.26
N SER A 202 -10.50 8.09 -21.62
CA SER A 202 -9.81 8.65 -22.78
C SER A 202 -8.30 8.86 -22.58
N LEU A 203 -7.79 8.71 -21.35
CA LEU A 203 -6.37 8.87 -21.08
C LEU A 203 -5.55 7.76 -21.74
N GLY A 204 -4.46 8.17 -22.38
CA GLY A 204 -3.51 7.27 -23.04
C GLY A 204 -2.18 7.97 -23.31
N GLY A 205 -1.23 7.20 -23.85
CA GLY A 205 0.14 7.67 -24.05
C GLY A 205 0.97 7.63 -22.77
N SER A 206 2.15 8.25 -22.81
CA SER A 206 3.10 8.31 -21.70
C SER A 206 3.75 9.69 -21.59
N GLY A 207 4.44 9.95 -20.49
CA GLY A 207 5.20 11.17 -20.25
C GLY A 207 4.37 12.43 -20.50
N ALA A 208 4.86 13.32 -21.36
CA ALA A 208 4.21 14.58 -21.65
C ALA A 208 2.85 14.42 -22.36
N THR A 209 2.69 13.40 -23.21
CA THR A 209 1.41 13.15 -23.90
C THR A 209 0.31 12.78 -22.90
N LEU A 210 0.63 11.92 -21.93
CA LEU A 210 -0.30 11.56 -20.86
C LEU A 210 -0.63 12.77 -19.97
N ALA A 211 0.37 13.57 -19.60
CA ALA A 211 0.17 14.78 -18.81
C ALA A 211 -0.74 15.79 -19.52
N ASP A 212 -0.53 16.02 -20.81
CA ASP A 212 -1.36 16.90 -21.63
C ASP A 212 -2.82 16.42 -21.71
N ALA A 213 -3.02 15.13 -21.92
CA ALA A 213 -4.35 14.52 -21.94
C ALA A 213 -5.06 14.66 -20.59
N ALA A 214 -4.34 14.42 -19.48
CA ALA A 214 -4.88 14.55 -18.14
C ALA A 214 -5.26 16.00 -17.80
N ALA A 215 -4.36 16.95 -18.07
CA ALA A 215 -4.54 18.37 -17.78
C ALA A 215 -5.71 19.00 -18.57
N LYS A 216 -5.89 18.62 -19.84
CA LYS A 216 -6.98 19.12 -20.70
C LYS A 216 -8.28 18.31 -20.52
N GLY A 217 -8.16 17.08 -20.04
CA GLY A 217 -9.26 16.15 -19.82
C GLY A 217 -9.76 16.20 -18.37
N PRO A 218 -9.61 15.11 -17.58
CA PRO A 218 -10.24 14.96 -16.27
C PRO A 218 -9.76 15.94 -15.20
N LEU A 219 -8.57 16.54 -15.34
CA LEU A 219 -8.04 17.50 -14.35
C LEU A 219 -8.41 18.96 -14.65
N SER A 220 -9.04 19.23 -15.79
CA SER A 220 -9.46 20.58 -16.15
C SER A 220 -10.73 20.99 -15.40
N GLY A 221 -10.72 22.19 -14.83
CA GLY A 221 -11.89 22.79 -14.17
C GLY A 221 -12.30 22.09 -12.88
N LEU A 222 -11.35 21.48 -12.16
CA LEU A 222 -11.60 21.01 -10.80
C LEU A 222 -11.84 22.23 -9.89
N ASP A 223 -12.85 22.13 -9.03
CA ASP A 223 -13.11 23.11 -7.97
C ASP A 223 -11.96 23.12 -6.95
N GLU A 224 -12.00 24.05 -6.00
CA GLU A 224 -11.07 24.03 -4.87
C GLU A 224 -11.11 22.68 -4.12
N PHE A 225 -9.97 22.29 -3.55
CA PHE A 225 -9.91 21.05 -2.79
C PHE A 225 -10.81 21.13 -1.55
N VAL A 226 -11.44 20.01 -1.21
CA VAL A 226 -12.36 19.90 -0.06
C VAL A 226 -11.64 19.47 1.22
N THR A 227 -10.59 18.64 1.10
CA THR A 227 -9.78 18.20 2.24
C THR A 227 -8.33 17.95 1.85
N LEU A 228 -7.45 17.94 2.86
CA LEU A 228 -6.08 17.47 2.79
C LEU A 228 -5.91 16.28 3.72
N GLU A 229 -5.31 15.18 3.28
CA GLU A 229 -5.06 14.00 4.12
C GLU A 229 -3.55 13.81 4.31
N THR A 230 -3.08 13.72 5.56
CA THR A 230 -1.66 13.53 5.86
C THR A 230 -1.40 12.16 6.47
N ASN A 231 -0.38 11.47 5.96
CA ASN A 231 0.18 10.27 6.54
C ASN A 231 1.67 10.47 6.78
N LEU A 232 2.08 10.46 8.05
CA LEU A 232 3.46 10.69 8.46
C LEU A 232 3.94 9.53 9.32
N GLN A 233 5.05 8.88 8.94
CA GLN A 233 5.79 8.03 9.88
C GLN A 233 6.44 8.92 10.96
N ALA A 234 5.77 9.07 12.09
CA ALA A 234 6.14 9.98 13.17
C ALA A 234 7.20 9.41 14.11
N VAL A 235 7.18 8.09 14.32
CA VAL A 235 8.09 7.40 15.26
C VAL A 235 8.74 6.21 14.59
N ARG A 236 10.01 5.94 14.94
CA ARG A 236 10.72 4.71 14.58
C ARG A 236 11.63 4.24 15.71
N TRP A 237 11.56 2.96 16.05
CA TRP A 237 12.54 2.29 16.90
C TRP A 237 13.29 1.25 16.05
N PRO A 238 14.63 1.21 16.06
CA PRO A 238 15.41 0.25 15.30
C PRO A 238 15.24 -1.17 15.86
N SER A 239 15.57 -2.19 15.06
CA SER A 239 15.49 -3.58 15.50
C SER A 239 16.42 -3.90 16.68
N SER A 240 17.51 -3.15 16.86
CA SER A 240 18.38 -3.27 18.03
C SER A 240 17.68 -2.90 19.35
N VAL A 241 16.62 -2.09 19.29
CA VAL A 241 15.79 -1.67 20.43
C VAL A 241 14.54 -2.57 20.57
N ARG A 242 13.82 -2.84 19.47
CA ARG A 242 12.66 -3.75 19.43
C ARG A 242 12.96 -5.02 18.64
N LYS A 243 13.79 -5.88 19.23
CA LYS A 243 14.34 -7.09 18.58
C LYS A 243 13.28 -8.11 18.22
N ASP A 244 12.28 -8.31 19.07
CA ASP A 244 11.22 -9.29 18.88
C ASP A 244 10.31 -8.96 17.69
N MET A 245 10.14 -7.66 17.38
CA MET A 245 9.29 -7.20 16.28
C MET A 245 10.03 -6.85 14.99
N GLY A 246 11.36 -6.75 15.00
CA GLY A 246 12.12 -6.19 13.88
C GLY A 246 12.10 -4.66 13.82
N GLY A 247 11.93 -4.03 14.97
CA GLY A 247 11.77 -2.59 15.16
C GLY A 247 10.33 -2.20 15.43
N GLU A 248 10.07 -0.90 15.49
CA GLU A 248 8.72 -0.32 15.58
C GLU A 248 8.60 0.93 14.71
N ALA A 249 7.47 1.14 14.05
CA ALA A 249 7.12 2.37 13.34
C ALA A 249 5.71 2.78 13.74
N GLN A 250 5.50 4.09 13.93
CA GLN A 250 4.18 4.66 14.22
C GLN A 250 3.86 5.74 13.20
N TYR A 251 2.63 5.74 12.71
CA TYR A 251 2.18 6.61 11.63
C TYR A 251 1.03 7.47 12.10
N MET A 252 1.22 8.79 12.05
CA MET A 252 0.23 9.79 12.37
C MET A 252 -0.66 10.05 11.16
N LEU A 253 -1.97 9.84 11.32
CA LEU A 253 -2.98 10.00 10.27
C LEU A 253 -3.97 11.09 10.64
N ASN A 254 -4.18 12.04 9.71
CA ASN A 254 -5.11 13.15 9.87
C ASN A 254 -5.79 13.50 8.54
N VAL A 255 -7.01 14.01 8.63
CA VAL A 255 -7.71 14.71 7.54
C VAL A 255 -7.94 16.14 8.00
N TRP A 256 -7.72 17.09 7.10
CA TRP A 256 -7.78 18.53 7.37
C TRP A 256 -8.84 19.17 6.48
N GLU A 257 -9.62 20.09 7.05
CA GLU A 257 -10.60 20.91 6.34
C GLU A 257 -10.28 22.40 6.50
N ARG A 258 -10.63 23.19 5.49
CA ARG A 258 -10.43 24.65 5.50
C ARG A 258 -11.36 25.29 6.53
N THR A 259 -10.82 26.24 7.30
CA THR A 259 -11.61 27.11 8.18
C THR A 259 -12.02 28.38 7.44
N ALA A 260 -13.08 29.05 7.91
CA ALA A 260 -13.61 30.27 7.27
C ALA A 260 -12.59 31.42 7.17
N ASP A 261 -11.56 31.41 8.02
CA ASP A 261 -10.50 32.40 8.07
C ASP A 261 -9.25 32.01 7.25
N GLY A 262 -9.34 30.96 6.41
CA GLY A 262 -8.29 30.49 5.51
C GLY A 262 -7.23 29.58 6.17
N GLY A 263 -7.43 29.20 7.42
CA GLY A 263 -6.63 28.17 8.10
C GLY A 263 -7.11 26.75 7.80
N MET A 264 -6.58 25.79 8.56
CA MET A 264 -6.96 24.38 8.49
C MET A 264 -7.20 23.82 9.88
N THR A 265 -8.16 22.90 10.03
CA THR A 265 -8.43 22.18 11.28
C THR A 265 -8.62 20.69 11.01
N ALA A 266 -8.39 19.87 12.04
CA ALA A 266 -8.57 18.42 11.92
C ALA A 266 -10.06 18.06 11.83
N LYS A 267 -10.40 17.38 10.73
CA LYS A 267 -11.71 16.81 10.44
C LYS A 267 -11.82 15.41 11.08
N PRO A 268 -13.02 14.98 11.51
CA PRO A 268 -13.25 13.59 11.88
C PRO A 268 -12.84 12.64 10.74
N LEU A 269 -12.16 11.57 11.11
CA LEU A 269 -11.66 10.55 10.20
C LEU A 269 -12.80 9.62 9.77
N ASP A 270 -12.82 9.29 8.49
CA ASP A 270 -13.79 8.36 7.93
C ASP A 270 -13.65 6.99 8.61
N ASN A 271 -14.79 6.43 9.04
CA ASN A 271 -14.93 5.09 9.63
C ASN A 271 -13.89 4.73 10.71
N THR A 272 -13.44 5.73 11.47
CA THR A 272 -12.37 5.56 12.45
C THR A 272 -12.84 5.99 13.85
N PRO A 273 -13.17 5.04 14.74
CA PRO A 273 -13.80 5.39 15.99
C PRO A 273 -12.82 6.03 16.99
N ASP A 274 -13.31 7.00 17.75
CA ASP A 274 -12.62 7.61 18.89
C ASP A 274 -12.67 6.65 20.09
N ILE A 275 -11.69 5.74 20.15
CA ILE A 275 -11.63 4.70 21.19
C ILE A 275 -11.66 5.31 22.60
N PRO A 276 -10.82 6.33 22.95
CA PRO A 276 -10.89 6.93 24.28
C PRO A 276 -12.26 7.51 24.61
N ALA A 277 -12.87 8.29 23.70
CA ALA A 277 -14.16 8.92 23.97
C ALA A 277 -15.31 7.91 24.09
N ILE A 278 -15.32 6.88 23.23
CA ILE A 278 -16.36 5.84 23.25
C ILE A 278 -16.22 4.94 24.47
N THR A 279 -14.99 4.61 24.87
CA THR A 279 -14.73 3.81 26.08
C THR A 279 -15.17 4.54 27.34
N ALA A 280 -14.98 5.86 27.39
CA ALA A 280 -15.35 6.69 28.53
C ALA A 280 -16.87 6.97 28.64
N ASP A 281 -17.62 6.84 27.54
CA ASP A 281 -19.04 7.20 27.47
C ASP A 281 -19.93 6.02 27.02
N PRO A 282 -20.68 5.39 27.94
CA PRO A 282 -21.60 4.30 27.61
C PRO A 282 -22.65 4.67 26.57
N ALA A 283 -23.08 5.93 26.49
CA ALA A 283 -24.05 6.38 25.48
C ALA A 283 -23.43 6.37 24.08
N LYS A 284 -22.16 6.77 23.94
CA LYS A 284 -21.42 6.65 22.69
C LYS A 284 -21.19 5.20 22.29
N ARG A 285 -20.87 4.32 23.24
CA ARG A 285 -20.76 2.87 22.95
C ARG A 285 -22.09 2.30 22.46
N ALA A 286 -23.20 2.66 23.11
CA ALA A 286 -24.53 2.24 22.68
C ALA A 286 -24.89 2.78 21.27
N ALA A 287 -24.54 4.04 20.99
CA ALA A 287 -24.72 4.65 19.67
C ALA A 287 -23.89 3.93 18.59
N LEU A 288 -22.63 3.56 18.89
CA LEU A 288 -21.79 2.78 17.99
C LEU A 288 -22.42 1.42 17.66
N VAL A 289 -22.82 0.65 18.68
CA VAL A 289 -23.44 -0.67 18.49
C VAL A 289 -24.73 -0.55 17.65
N LYS A 290 -25.54 0.47 17.92
CA LYS A 290 -26.76 0.74 17.14
C LYS A 290 -26.41 1.07 15.69
N TRP A 291 -25.46 1.97 15.46
CA TRP A 291 -25.02 2.35 14.11
C TRP A 291 -24.52 1.13 13.32
N VAL A 292 -23.71 0.26 13.92
CA VAL A 292 -23.23 -0.96 13.24
C VAL A 292 -24.40 -1.83 12.80
N LYS A 293 -25.39 -2.07 13.67
CA LYS A 293 -26.57 -2.89 13.35
C LYS A 293 -27.44 -2.30 12.26
N ASP A 294 -27.57 -0.97 12.24
CA ASP A 294 -28.40 -0.28 11.26
C ASP A 294 -27.72 -0.18 9.87
N ASN A 295 -26.39 -0.38 9.81
CA ASN A 295 -25.59 -0.14 8.60
C ASN A 295 -24.86 -1.38 8.06
N VAL A 296 -25.24 -2.60 8.48
CA VAL A 296 -24.53 -3.85 8.12
C VAL A 296 -24.33 -4.01 6.61
N TYR A 297 -25.35 -3.70 5.79
CA TYR A 297 -25.22 -3.74 4.33
C TYR A 297 -24.19 -2.73 3.80
N GLY A 298 -24.24 -1.49 4.29
CA GLY A 298 -23.30 -0.44 3.90
C GLY A 298 -21.87 -0.75 4.35
N ILE A 299 -21.69 -1.42 5.48
CA ILE A 299 -20.38 -1.88 5.95
C ILE A 299 -19.85 -2.99 5.05
N ASP A 300 -20.68 -3.98 4.73
CA ASP A 300 -20.28 -5.05 3.81
C ASP A 300 -19.92 -4.53 2.41
N HIS A 301 -20.66 -3.53 1.92
CA HIS A 301 -20.42 -2.89 0.62
C HIS A 301 -19.32 -1.82 0.63
N GLY A 302 -18.85 -1.37 1.79
CA GLY A 302 -17.84 -0.32 1.93
C GLY A 302 -18.34 1.11 1.67
N THR A 303 -19.63 1.37 1.91
CA THR A 303 -20.28 2.69 1.73
C THR A 303 -20.77 3.31 3.03
N ALA A 304 -20.73 2.58 4.15
CA ALA A 304 -21.13 3.12 5.45
C ALA A 304 -20.22 4.28 5.87
N THR A 305 -20.79 5.27 6.55
CA THR A 305 -20.06 6.41 7.12
C THR A 305 -20.35 6.53 8.61
N LEU A 306 -19.31 6.41 9.43
CA LEU A 306 -19.39 6.56 10.87
C LEU A 306 -19.73 8.03 11.25
N PRO A 307 -20.65 8.26 12.20
CA PRO A 307 -21.00 9.60 12.64
C PRO A 307 -19.81 10.36 13.25
N ALA A 308 -19.71 11.64 12.94
CA ALA A 308 -18.61 12.51 13.34
C ALA A 308 -18.36 12.54 14.86
N GLU A 309 -19.42 12.44 15.67
CA GLU A 309 -19.36 12.43 17.13
C GLU A 309 -18.75 11.16 17.75
N LEU A 310 -18.65 10.10 16.94
CA LEU A 310 -18.00 8.83 17.26
C LEU A 310 -16.60 8.72 16.63
N SER A 311 -16.23 9.62 15.73
CA SER A 311 -14.98 9.54 14.97
C SER A 311 -13.82 10.27 15.62
N ALA A 312 -12.63 9.65 15.58
CA ALA A 312 -11.38 10.30 15.97
C ALA A 312 -10.96 11.35 14.94
N LYS A 313 -10.12 12.31 15.35
CA LYS A 313 -9.54 13.33 14.44
C LYS A 313 -8.05 13.13 14.13
N THR A 314 -7.37 12.41 15.02
CA THR A 314 -5.97 11.99 14.89
C THR A 314 -5.90 10.55 15.38
N VAL A 315 -5.23 9.69 14.62
CA VAL A 315 -4.92 8.33 15.05
C VAL A 315 -3.50 7.96 14.72
N TYR A 316 -3.02 6.93 15.42
CA TYR A 316 -1.72 6.34 15.19
C TYR A 316 -1.89 4.88 14.76
N SER A 317 -1.36 4.53 13.60
CA SER A 317 -1.22 3.13 13.21
C SER A 317 0.20 2.65 13.51
N HIS A 318 0.38 1.35 13.75
CA HIS A 318 1.67 0.80 14.15
C HIS A 318 2.12 -0.37 13.28
N GLY A 319 3.41 -0.44 12.97
CA GLY A 319 4.07 -1.60 12.37
C GLY A 319 5.41 -1.90 13.06
N PRO A 320 6.10 -3.00 12.73
CA PRO A 320 5.68 -4.10 11.85
C PRO A 320 4.55 -4.95 12.43
N ARG A 321 4.15 -6.00 11.70
CA ARG A 321 3.02 -6.91 11.97
C ARG A 321 1.70 -6.18 12.02
N GLY A 322 1.54 -5.22 11.10
CA GLY A 322 0.48 -4.21 11.05
C GLY A 322 -0.88 -4.69 11.55
N PHE A 323 -1.69 -5.29 10.67
CA PHE A 323 -3.07 -5.63 11.03
C PHE A 323 -3.20 -6.72 12.11
N ALA A 324 -2.13 -7.47 12.42
CA ALA A 324 -2.13 -8.42 13.54
C ALA A 324 -2.14 -7.73 14.92
N ARG A 325 -1.78 -6.44 15.00
CA ARG A 325 -1.76 -5.68 16.26
C ARG A 325 -3.13 -5.09 16.56
N LEU A 326 -3.59 -5.27 17.80
CA LEU A 326 -4.90 -4.78 18.27
C LEU A 326 -5.07 -3.27 18.11
N VAL A 327 -4.00 -2.48 18.25
CA VAL A 327 -4.03 -1.02 18.04
C VAL A 327 -4.52 -0.61 16.65
N ASN A 328 -4.32 -1.48 15.64
CA ASN A 328 -4.77 -1.29 14.27
C ASN A 328 -6.15 -1.91 13.99
N GLN A 329 -6.82 -2.43 15.02
CA GLN A 329 -8.16 -3.02 14.99
C GLN A 329 -9.07 -2.24 15.97
N PRO A 330 -9.41 -0.98 15.65
CA PRO A 330 -10.06 -0.09 16.60
C PRO A 330 -11.50 -0.50 16.97
N PHE A 331 -12.25 -1.15 16.08
CA PHE A 331 -13.58 -1.68 16.38
C PHE A 331 -13.50 -2.96 17.21
N SER A 332 -12.50 -3.81 16.99
CA SER A 332 -12.24 -4.98 17.86
C SER A 332 -11.93 -4.61 19.32
N GLN A 333 -11.53 -3.36 19.60
CA GLN A 333 -11.34 -2.85 20.96
C GLN A 333 -12.65 -2.39 21.62
N LEU A 334 -13.71 -2.14 20.83
CA LEU A 334 -14.95 -1.50 21.29
C LEU A 334 -16.16 -2.44 21.23
N LEU A 335 -16.13 -3.43 20.34
CA LEU A 335 -17.23 -4.33 20.04
C LEU A 335 -16.88 -5.77 20.41
N ASP A 336 -17.84 -6.45 21.03
CA ASP A 336 -17.79 -7.89 21.22
C ASP A 336 -18.68 -8.59 20.19
N GLU A 337 -18.34 -9.82 19.78
CA GLU A 337 -19.20 -10.62 18.90
C GLU A 337 -20.63 -10.79 19.47
N SER A 338 -20.78 -10.76 20.80
CA SER A 338 -22.09 -10.80 21.48
C SER A 338 -22.97 -9.60 21.18
N ASP A 339 -22.38 -8.42 20.94
CA ASP A 339 -23.14 -7.22 20.57
C ASP A 339 -23.90 -7.44 19.25
N LEU A 340 -23.39 -8.32 18.38
CA LEU A 340 -23.82 -8.48 16.98
C LEU A 340 -24.60 -9.77 16.71
N ARG A 341 -24.90 -10.59 17.72
CA ARG A 341 -25.61 -11.89 17.57
C ARG A 341 -26.98 -11.84 16.89
N THR A 342 -27.59 -10.66 16.81
CA THR A 342 -28.92 -10.44 16.23
C THR A 342 -28.86 -10.00 14.76
N VAL A 343 -27.67 -9.78 14.21
CA VAL A 343 -27.48 -9.39 12.81
C VAL A 343 -27.73 -10.58 11.89
N ALA A 344 -28.46 -10.33 10.80
CA ALA A 344 -28.67 -11.31 9.74
C ALA A 344 -27.59 -11.17 8.66
N TYR A 345 -26.73 -12.19 8.52
CA TYR A 345 -25.59 -12.17 7.58
C TYR A 345 -25.89 -12.79 6.21
N GLY A 346 -27.02 -13.49 6.04
CA GLY A 346 -27.29 -14.33 4.86
C GLY A 346 -27.33 -13.61 3.51
N ASN A 347 -27.65 -12.31 3.50
CA ASN A 347 -27.78 -11.50 2.27
C ASN A 347 -26.57 -10.59 2.00
N LEU A 348 -25.53 -10.67 2.82
CA LEU A 348 -24.31 -9.88 2.64
C LEU A 348 -23.39 -10.56 1.64
N THR A 349 -22.53 -9.80 0.97
CA THR A 349 -21.59 -10.29 -0.05
C THR A 349 -20.39 -10.95 0.60
N HIS A 350 -19.65 -10.23 1.45
CA HIS A 350 -18.36 -10.66 2.00
C HIS A 350 -18.46 -11.11 3.45
N VAL A 351 -19.23 -10.40 4.27
CA VAL A 351 -19.37 -10.65 5.71
C VAL A 351 -20.38 -11.76 5.99
N LYS A 352 -19.96 -12.85 6.63
CA LYS A 352 -20.83 -14.00 6.96
C LYS A 352 -20.97 -14.29 8.45
N SER A 353 -20.31 -13.50 9.31
CA SER A 353 -20.31 -13.68 10.77
C SER A 353 -20.10 -12.35 11.51
N ALA A 354 -20.30 -12.36 12.83
CA ALA A 354 -20.00 -11.21 13.70
C ALA A 354 -18.52 -10.83 13.66
N ARG A 355 -17.63 -11.83 13.68
CA ARG A 355 -16.18 -11.63 13.55
C ARG A 355 -15.81 -11.05 12.19
N GLY A 356 -16.42 -11.55 11.12
CA GLY A 356 -16.26 -10.99 9.77
C GLY A 356 -16.68 -9.53 9.70
N LEU A 357 -17.79 -9.16 10.37
CA LEU A 357 -18.29 -7.79 10.40
C LEU A 357 -17.33 -6.85 11.14
N VAL A 358 -16.86 -7.25 12.32
CA VAL A 358 -15.88 -6.47 13.09
C VAL A 358 -14.57 -6.34 12.31
N ARG A 359 -14.08 -7.42 11.69
CA ARG A 359 -12.87 -7.38 10.86
C ARG A 359 -13.04 -6.44 9.67
N LYS A 360 -14.20 -6.44 9.01
CA LYS A 360 -14.51 -5.53 7.88
C LYS A 360 -14.46 -4.07 8.34
N LEU A 361 -15.09 -3.75 9.47
CA LEU A 361 -15.02 -2.42 10.09
C LEU A 361 -13.59 -2.00 10.42
N ASP A 362 -12.81 -2.90 11.04
CA ASP A 362 -11.40 -2.62 11.35
C ASP A 362 -10.60 -2.28 10.10
N GLN A 363 -10.78 -3.02 9.00
CA GLN A 363 -10.12 -2.74 7.72
C GLN A 363 -10.58 -1.44 7.06
N GLU A 364 -11.78 -0.94 7.38
CA GLU A 364 -12.30 0.32 6.87
C GLU A 364 -11.90 1.54 7.72
N SER A 365 -11.32 1.32 8.90
CA SER A 365 -10.69 2.38 9.68
C SER A 365 -9.37 2.86 9.07
N CYS A 366 -8.96 4.09 9.39
CA CYS A 366 -7.67 4.63 8.96
C CYS A 366 -6.50 3.75 9.41
N GLN A 367 -6.48 3.27 10.66
CA GLN A 367 -5.39 2.42 11.15
C GLN A 367 -5.37 1.05 10.43
N GLY A 368 -6.53 0.43 10.25
CA GLY A 368 -6.61 -0.88 9.63
C GLY A 368 -6.30 -0.84 8.14
N CYS A 369 -6.96 0.03 7.36
CA CYS A 369 -6.68 0.17 5.93
C CYS A 369 -5.19 0.42 5.69
N HIS A 370 -4.60 1.35 6.43
CA HIS A 370 -3.18 1.71 6.33
C HIS A 370 -2.22 0.52 6.50
N GLN A 371 -2.60 -0.51 7.27
CA GLN A 371 -1.72 -1.64 7.57
C GLN A 371 -1.99 -2.89 6.74
N ASN A 372 -3.09 -2.95 5.98
CA ASN A 372 -3.44 -4.14 5.20
C ASN A 372 -2.79 -4.08 3.82
N ARG A 373 -1.92 -5.06 3.51
CA ARG A 373 -1.30 -5.19 2.18
C ARG A 373 -0.73 -3.87 1.66
N ALA A 374 -0.09 -3.14 2.57
CA ALA A 374 0.52 -1.84 2.38
C ALA A 374 2.05 -1.93 2.38
N MET A 375 2.72 -0.92 1.81
CA MET A 375 4.18 -0.80 1.84
C MET A 375 4.59 0.03 3.05
N ALA A 376 4.81 -0.63 4.19
CA ALA A 376 5.16 0.06 5.43
C ALA A 376 4.14 1.13 5.80
N GLY A 377 2.85 0.80 5.70
CA GLY A 377 1.79 1.76 5.97
C GLY A 377 1.29 2.58 4.78
N PHE A 378 2.02 2.60 3.67
CA PHE A 378 1.66 3.43 2.52
C PHE A 378 1.10 2.60 1.36
N HIS A 379 0.02 3.07 0.75
CA HIS A 379 -0.51 2.46 -0.46
C HIS A 379 0.16 2.98 -1.74
N VAL A 380 0.68 4.21 -1.69
CA VAL A 380 1.41 4.87 -2.78
C VAL A 380 2.59 5.64 -2.19
N LEU A 381 3.80 5.27 -2.58
CA LEU A 381 5.04 5.99 -2.26
C LEU A 381 5.66 6.66 -3.50
N GLY A 382 5.12 6.36 -4.68
CA GLY A 382 5.60 6.84 -5.96
C GLY A 382 6.72 5.98 -6.52
N ASN A 383 6.70 5.79 -7.83
CA ASN A 383 7.81 5.17 -8.53
C ASN A 383 9.02 6.12 -8.48
N GLU A 384 10.15 5.57 -8.08
CA GLU A 384 11.39 6.32 -7.96
C GLU A 384 12.08 6.36 -9.34
N ASP A 385 12.27 7.55 -9.89
CA ASP A 385 12.96 7.77 -11.17
C ASP A 385 14.18 8.65 -10.90
N ASP A 386 15.37 8.07 -11.05
CA ASP A 386 16.65 8.75 -10.82
C ASP A 386 17.20 9.43 -12.08
N ARG A 387 16.34 9.67 -13.08
CA ARG A 387 16.69 10.36 -14.33
C ARG A 387 17.88 9.69 -15.05
N GLY A 388 18.01 8.37 -14.89
CA GLY A 388 18.87 7.52 -15.69
C GLY A 388 20.21 7.12 -15.08
N THR A 389 20.54 7.45 -13.82
CA THR A 389 21.79 6.96 -13.22
C THR A 389 21.72 5.48 -12.81
N ASN A 390 20.51 4.99 -12.50
CA ASN A 390 20.19 3.60 -12.11
C ASN A 390 21.11 2.97 -11.04
N SER A 391 21.81 3.79 -10.28
CA SER A 391 22.96 3.39 -9.45
C SER A 391 22.63 3.29 -7.97
N LYS A 392 21.50 3.85 -7.53
CA LYS A 392 21.18 4.00 -6.10
C LYS A 392 20.54 2.74 -5.53
N LEU A 393 21.14 2.19 -4.48
CA LEU A 393 20.62 1.01 -3.77
C LEU A 393 19.40 1.32 -2.88
N ASN A 394 19.16 2.60 -2.55
CA ASN A 394 18.04 3.02 -1.74
C ASN A 394 16.88 3.51 -2.61
N ARG A 395 16.25 2.58 -3.33
CA ARG A 395 15.17 2.91 -4.27
C ARG A 395 14.09 1.83 -4.26
N LEU A 396 12.84 2.22 -4.49
CA LEU A 396 11.75 1.30 -4.79
C LEU A 396 11.73 0.93 -6.28
N ALA A 397 11.63 -0.37 -6.59
CA ALA A 397 11.29 -0.85 -7.93
C ALA A 397 9.79 -0.72 -8.21
N VAL A 398 8.96 -0.87 -7.17
CA VAL A 398 7.51 -0.69 -7.23
C VAL A 398 7.10 0.30 -6.14
N GLY A 399 6.51 1.42 -6.57
CA GLY A 399 6.08 2.52 -5.71
C GLY A 399 4.62 2.45 -5.27
N THR A 400 3.94 1.32 -5.50
CA THR A 400 2.54 1.08 -5.13
C THR A 400 2.36 -0.24 -4.39
N SER A 401 1.39 -0.26 -3.49
CA SER A 401 1.10 -1.44 -2.67
C SER A 401 0.22 -2.45 -3.43
N PRO A 402 0.24 -3.73 -3.02
CA PRO A 402 -0.62 -4.76 -3.60
C PRO A 402 -2.11 -4.43 -3.45
N HIS A 403 -2.54 -3.93 -2.28
CA HIS A 403 -3.92 -3.50 -2.08
C HIS A 403 -4.32 -2.39 -3.06
N PHE A 404 -3.43 -1.41 -3.28
CA PHE A 404 -3.69 -0.32 -4.22
C PHE A 404 -3.90 -0.83 -5.64
N ASN A 405 -3.05 -1.72 -6.14
CA ASN A 405 -3.13 -2.21 -7.51
C ASN A 405 -4.41 -3.03 -7.75
N GLU A 406 -4.86 -3.82 -6.77
CA GLU A 406 -6.13 -4.56 -6.85
C GLU A 406 -7.35 -3.63 -6.76
N GLU A 407 -7.28 -2.61 -5.91
CA GLU A 407 -8.30 -1.54 -5.85
C GLU A 407 -8.44 -0.79 -7.17
N LEU A 408 -7.36 -0.57 -7.92
CA LEU A 408 -7.45 0.03 -9.25
C LEU A 408 -8.23 -0.86 -10.22
N ALA A 409 -8.03 -2.17 -10.16
CA ALA A 409 -8.75 -3.12 -11.00
C ALA A 409 -10.25 -3.13 -10.69
N TRP A 410 -10.61 -3.10 -9.40
CA TRP A 410 -11.99 -2.94 -8.96
C TRP A 410 -12.59 -1.59 -9.39
N ARG A 411 -11.86 -0.48 -9.19
CA ARG A 411 -12.31 0.86 -9.64
C ARG A 411 -12.49 0.95 -11.14
N MET A 412 -11.66 0.29 -11.94
CA MET A 412 -11.80 0.30 -13.40
C MET A 412 -13.15 -0.27 -13.84
N ARG A 413 -13.67 -1.29 -13.14
CA ARG A 413 -15.02 -1.83 -13.38
C ARG A 413 -16.08 -0.78 -13.09
N LEU A 414 -15.97 -0.05 -11.97
CA LEU A 414 -16.87 1.05 -11.63
C LEU A 414 -16.81 2.21 -12.63
N VAL A 415 -15.60 2.62 -13.04
CA VAL A 415 -15.39 3.66 -14.05
C VAL A 415 -16.13 3.30 -15.34
N ARG A 416 -15.97 2.05 -15.83
CA ARG A 416 -16.63 1.56 -17.04
C ARG A 416 -18.15 1.47 -16.88
N ALA A 417 -18.63 0.96 -15.74
CA ALA A 417 -20.06 0.86 -15.47
C ALA A 417 -20.72 2.25 -15.48
N VAL A 418 -20.15 3.22 -14.76
CA VAL A 418 -20.68 4.59 -14.71
C VAL A 418 -20.55 5.30 -16.04
N ALA A 419 -19.47 5.07 -16.80
CA ALA A 419 -19.34 5.56 -18.18
C ALA A 419 -20.47 5.04 -19.09
N ASN A 420 -20.96 3.83 -18.83
CA ASN A 420 -22.06 3.18 -19.55
C ASN A 420 -23.44 3.45 -18.94
N GLY A 421 -23.56 4.39 -17.99
CA GLY A 421 -24.84 4.85 -17.45
C GLY A 421 -25.25 4.26 -16.10
N ALA A 422 -24.38 3.50 -15.43
CA ALA A 422 -24.62 3.09 -14.05
C ALA A 422 -24.70 4.30 -13.11
N ASP A 423 -25.51 4.16 -12.05
CA ASP A 423 -25.68 5.19 -11.03
C ASP A 423 -24.45 5.24 -10.11
N ALA A 424 -23.66 6.31 -10.19
CA ALA A 424 -22.46 6.49 -9.37
C ALA A 424 -22.75 6.53 -7.86
N ALA A 425 -23.99 6.83 -7.45
CA ALA A 425 -24.38 6.78 -6.04
C ALA A 425 -24.54 5.34 -5.51
N LYS A 426 -24.46 4.33 -6.38
CA LYS A 426 -24.58 2.91 -6.03
C LYS A 426 -23.33 2.17 -6.47
N LEU A 427 -22.67 1.50 -5.54
CA LEU A 427 -21.63 0.53 -5.88
C LEU A 427 -22.31 -0.76 -6.36
N GLU A 428 -22.13 -1.10 -7.64
CA GLU A 428 -22.64 -2.36 -8.21
C GLU A 428 -21.96 -3.60 -7.61
N GLU A 429 -20.71 -3.44 -7.15
CA GLU A 429 -19.91 -4.49 -6.54
C GLU A 429 -19.45 -4.05 -5.15
N ALA A 430 -19.70 -4.90 -4.15
CA ALA A 430 -19.26 -4.67 -2.78
C ALA A 430 -17.72 -4.64 -2.70
N ARG A 431 -17.19 -3.63 -2.01
CA ARG A 431 -15.74 -3.49 -1.84
C ARG A 431 -15.17 -4.70 -1.07
N PRO A 432 -14.16 -5.42 -1.60
CA PRO A 432 -13.55 -6.56 -0.91
C PRO A 432 -12.94 -6.21 0.46
N PHE A 433 -12.56 -7.24 1.21
CA PHE A 433 -11.65 -7.06 2.36
C PHE A 433 -10.28 -6.57 1.86
N ALA A 434 -9.74 -5.52 2.47
CA ALA A 434 -8.44 -4.95 2.11
C ALA A 434 -7.27 -5.95 2.29
N GLU A 435 -7.41 -6.86 3.25
CA GLU A 435 -6.43 -7.91 3.53
C GLU A 435 -6.51 -9.10 2.57
N HIS A 436 -7.64 -9.28 1.90
CA HIS A 436 -7.85 -10.42 0.99
C HIS A 436 -7.25 -10.11 -0.37
N ALA A 437 -6.51 -11.05 -0.94
CA ALA A 437 -6.18 -11.02 -2.35
C ALA A 437 -7.44 -11.31 -3.16
N THR A 438 -7.70 -10.55 -4.21
CA THR A 438 -8.89 -10.74 -5.06
C THR A 438 -8.91 -12.08 -5.80
N ASN A 439 -7.77 -12.75 -5.92
CA ASN A 439 -7.62 -14.13 -6.40
C ASN A 439 -6.93 -14.98 -5.33
N ASP A 440 -6.76 -16.28 -5.62
CA ASP A 440 -5.89 -17.19 -4.87
C ASP A 440 -4.58 -16.52 -4.43
N GLY A 441 -4.35 -16.49 -3.12
CA GLY A 441 -3.24 -15.80 -2.50
C GLY A 441 -1.88 -16.33 -2.94
N LEU A 442 -0.99 -15.43 -3.32
CA LEU A 442 0.44 -15.72 -3.54
C LEU A 442 1.15 -15.94 -2.20
N ALA A 443 2.40 -16.44 -2.25
CA ALA A 443 3.22 -16.59 -1.05
C ALA A 443 3.33 -15.25 -0.29
N GLY A 444 2.93 -15.27 0.98
CA GLY A 444 2.86 -14.08 1.83
C GLY A 444 1.50 -13.37 1.91
N ALA A 445 0.52 -13.75 1.08
CA ALA A 445 -0.85 -13.23 1.17
C ALA A 445 -1.61 -13.84 2.36
N SER A 446 -2.59 -13.11 2.92
CA SER A 446 -3.49 -13.65 3.94
C SER A 446 -4.44 -14.71 3.36
N CYS A 447 -4.77 -15.70 4.16
CA CYS A 447 -5.67 -16.80 3.81
C CYS A 447 -6.53 -17.22 5.01
N GLY A 448 -7.65 -17.88 4.74
CA GLY A 448 -8.56 -18.36 5.77
C GLY A 448 -8.10 -19.71 6.34
N LEU A 449 -8.07 -19.84 7.68
CA LEU A 449 -7.80 -21.11 8.34
C LEU A 449 -9.05 -21.99 8.48
N GLY A 450 -10.17 -21.60 7.85
CA GLY A 450 -11.41 -22.38 7.74
C GLY A 450 -12.35 -22.32 8.95
N ALA A 451 -12.01 -21.56 10.00
CA ALA A 451 -12.82 -21.48 11.22
C ALA A 451 -14.02 -20.51 11.13
N ASP A 452 -13.99 -19.54 10.22
CA ASP A 452 -15.03 -18.52 10.05
C ASP A 452 -15.51 -18.46 8.59
N PRO A 453 -16.83 -18.49 8.34
CA PRO A 453 -17.38 -18.52 6.98
C PRO A 453 -17.08 -17.25 6.18
N SER A 454 -16.77 -16.12 6.81
CA SER A 454 -16.43 -14.87 6.13
C SER A 454 -15.07 -14.94 5.41
N PHE A 455 -14.25 -15.92 5.78
CA PHE A 455 -12.90 -16.11 5.24
C PHE A 455 -12.75 -17.46 4.53
N ALA A 456 -13.85 -18.17 4.29
CA ALA A 456 -13.82 -19.50 3.70
C ALA A 456 -13.22 -19.51 2.28
N ASP A 457 -13.45 -18.43 1.53
CA ASP A 457 -12.97 -18.26 0.16
C ASP A 457 -11.55 -17.69 0.07
N TRP A 458 -10.88 -17.45 1.21
CA TRP A 458 -9.53 -16.91 1.23
C TRP A 458 -8.51 -18.04 1.04
N SER A 459 -8.31 -18.44 -0.21
CA SER A 459 -7.47 -19.56 -0.64
C SER A 459 -6.02 -19.14 -0.93
N CYS A 460 -5.15 -20.14 -1.02
CA CYS A 460 -3.78 -19.99 -1.51
C CYS A 460 -3.63 -20.65 -2.88
N MET A 461 -2.76 -20.07 -3.71
CA MET A 461 -2.43 -20.62 -5.03
C MET A 461 -1.84 -22.04 -4.93
N ALA A 462 -2.01 -22.83 -6.00
CA ALA A 462 -1.45 -24.18 -6.09
C ALA A 462 0.04 -24.24 -5.70
N GLY A 463 0.40 -25.25 -4.88
CA GLY A 463 1.75 -25.41 -4.32
C GLY A 463 2.00 -24.62 -3.02
N LEU A 464 1.02 -23.85 -2.56
CA LEU A 464 1.00 -23.18 -1.27
C LEU A 464 -0.05 -23.80 -0.34
N LYS A 465 0.09 -23.55 0.95
CA LYS A 465 -0.91 -23.85 1.97
C LYS A 465 -1.13 -22.66 2.89
N CYS A 466 -2.31 -22.59 3.49
CA CYS A 466 -2.59 -21.62 4.53
C CYS A 466 -1.99 -22.07 5.86
N ALA A 467 -1.15 -21.25 6.48
CA ALA A 467 -0.51 -21.57 7.76
C ALA A 467 -0.65 -20.43 8.77
N ASP A 468 -0.91 -20.79 10.03
CA ASP A 468 -0.84 -19.84 11.14
C ASP A 468 0.63 -19.63 11.54
N MET A 469 1.17 -18.46 11.14
CA MET A 469 2.56 -18.08 11.36
C MET A 469 2.75 -17.21 12.60
N ILE A 470 1.68 -16.70 13.20
CA ILE A 470 1.74 -15.73 14.30
C ILE A 470 0.82 -16.05 15.49
N GLY A 471 0.07 -17.15 15.44
CA GLY A 471 -0.76 -17.64 16.53
C GLY A 471 -2.12 -16.94 16.67
N GLN A 472 -2.73 -16.48 15.57
CA GLN A 472 -4.04 -15.79 15.61
C GLN A 472 -5.24 -16.67 15.22
N GLY A 473 -5.00 -17.88 14.70
CA GLY A 473 -5.99 -18.96 14.58
C GLY A 473 -7.13 -18.81 13.57
N THR A 474 -7.46 -17.62 13.07
CA THR A 474 -8.56 -17.43 12.10
C THR A 474 -8.06 -17.10 10.69
N ILE A 475 -7.07 -16.21 10.59
CA ILE A 475 -6.39 -15.86 9.35
C ILE A 475 -4.95 -16.37 9.45
N GLY A 476 -4.51 -17.05 8.40
CA GLY A 476 -3.13 -17.49 8.20
C GLY A 476 -2.47 -16.72 7.06
N VAL A 477 -1.28 -17.19 6.69
CA VAL A 477 -0.52 -16.67 5.55
C VAL A 477 -0.26 -17.83 4.59
N CYS A 478 -0.35 -17.56 3.28
CA CYS A 478 0.01 -18.50 2.24
C CYS A 478 1.53 -18.73 2.26
N VAL A 479 1.92 -19.97 2.55
CA VAL A 479 3.33 -20.40 2.60
C VAL A 479 3.55 -21.56 1.65
N THR A 480 4.78 -21.74 1.18
CA THR A 480 5.14 -22.91 0.35
C THR A 480 4.80 -24.21 1.08
N ASP A 481 4.10 -25.11 0.40
CA ASP A 481 3.82 -26.43 0.94
C ASP A 481 5.06 -27.32 0.85
N GLY A 482 5.97 -27.11 1.80
CA GLY A 482 7.28 -27.75 1.81
C GLY A 482 8.32 -26.84 2.46
N ALA A 483 9.49 -26.75 1.83
CA ALA A 483 10.56 -25.89 2.31
C ALA A 483 10.45 -24.49 1.67
N PRO A 484 10.54 -23.41 2.48
CA PRO A 484 10.44 -22.04 1.99
C PRO A 484 11.59 -21.68 1.06
N LYS A 485 11.29 -20.82 0.07
CA LYS A 485 12.27 -20.26 -0.86
C LYS A 485 12.91 -18.99 -0.28
N PRO A 486 14.07 -18.53 -0.82
CA PRO A 486 14.66 -17.27 -0.40
C PRO A 486 13.67 -16.09 -0.50
N GLY A 487 13.57 -15.32 0.58
CA GLY A 487 12.63 -14.22 0.80
C GLY A 487 11.32 -14.60 1.50
N GLU A 488 10.92 -15.86 1.47
CA GLU A 488 9.70 -16.33 2.12
C GLU A 488 9.83 -16.33 3.65
N ALA A 489 8.68 -16.31 4.34
CA ALA A 489 8.61 -16.32 5.80
C ALA A 489 9.19 -17.62 6.35
N CYS A 490 10.01 -17.49 7.39
CA CYS A 490 10.69 -18.63 8.01
C CYS A 490 10.51 -18.71 9.52
N GLU A 491 10.20 -17.60 10.20
CA GLU A 491 9.93 -17.64 11.62
C GLU A 491 8.49 -18.10 11.87
N LYS A 492 8.32 -19.09 12.74
CA LYS A 492 7.02 -19.37 13.36
C LYS A 492 6.97 -18.66 14.69
N ASP A 493 5.99 -17.78 14.85
CA ASP A 493 5.89 -16.91 16.02
C ASP A 493 4.55 -17.07 16.75
N ARG A 494 4.47 -16.48 17.93
CA ARG A 494 3.24 -16.13 18.61
C ARG A 494 3.26 -14.66 18.99
N ILE A 495 2.30 -13.89 18.49
CA ILE A 495 2.08 -12.51 18.91
C ILE A 495 1.12 -12.45 20.10
N THR A 496 1.42 -11.60 21.07
CA THR A 496 0.49 -11.16 22.12
C THR A 496 0.31 -9.66 21.99
N THR A 497 -0.94 -9.21 21.94
CA THR A 497 -1.27 -7.80 21.69
C THR A 497 -1.97 -7.17 22.89
N SER A 498 -1.82 -5.85 23.02
CA SER A 498 -2.45 -5.04 24.07
C SER A 498 -3.09 -3.79 23.45
N THR A 499 -4.00 -3.14 24.18
CA THR A 499 -4.47 -1.79 23.85
C THR A 499 -3.35 -0.75 24.00
N ASN A 500 -2.31 -1.06 24.77
CA ASN A 500 -1.05 -0.34 24.76
C ASN A 500 -0.04 -1.02 23.81
N PRO A 501 0.21 -0.48 22.61
CA PRO A 501 1.06 -1.11 21.59
C PRO A 501 2.52 -1.34 22.03
N ASN A 502 3.01 -0.60 23.04
CA ASN A 502 4.36 -0.82 23.59
C ASN A 502 4.47 -2.12 24.40
N GLN A 503 3.33 -2.68 24.82
CA GLN A 503 3.26 -3.94 25.54
C GLN A 503 3.10 -5.16 24.62
N ASP A 504 2.90 -4.95 23.32
CA ASP A 504 2.86 -6.04 22.35
C ASP A 504 4.18 -6.84 22.42
N LYS A 505 4.09 -8.17 22.32
CA LYS A 505 5.23 -9.09 22.36
C LYS A 505 5.14 -10.12 21.25
N VAL A 506 6.30 -10.47 20.71
CA VAL A 506 6.45 -11.59 19.79
C VAL A 506 7.36 -12.63 20.42
N GLN A 507 6.84 -13.84 20.58
CA GLN A 507 7.63 -15.00 20.95
C GLN A 507 7.99 -15.79 19.70
N ASN A 508 9.28 -15.92 19.42
CA ASN A 508 9.74 -16.83 18.38
C ASN A 508 9.65 -18.28 18.87
N LEU A 509 8.89 -19.11 18.16
CA LEU A 509 8.69 -20.53 18.47
C LEU A 509 9.57 -21.44 17.61
N ASP A 510 9.89 -20.99 16.40
CA ASP A 510 10.85 -21.63 15.49
C ASP A 510 11.62 -20.53 14.74
N PRO A 511 12.96 -20.48 14.82
CA PRO A 511 13.77 -19.50 14.10
C PRO A 511 13.89 -19.81 12.59
N GLY A 512 13.48 -20.98 12.12
CA GLY A 512 13.34 -21.25 10.69
C GLY A 512 14.61 -21.62 9.92
N ASP A 513 15.79 -21.65 10.54
CA ASP A 513 17.05 -21.99 9.86
C ASP A 513 17.02 -23.37 9.21
N ALA A 514 16.54 -24.38 9.95
CA ALA A 514 16.42 -25.74 9.43
C ALA A 514 15.39 -25.83 8.28
N LEU A 515 14.34 -25.00 8.31
CA LEU A 515 13.35 -24.90 7.23
C LEU A 515 13.99 -24.32 5.96
N CYS A 516 14.71 -23.20 6.07
CA CYS A 516 15.40 -22.57 4.94
C CYS A 516 16.50 -23.48 4.35
N ALA A 517 17.27 -24.16 5.19
CA ALA A 517 18.33 -25.06 4.74
C ALA A 517 17.83 -26.25 3.91
N ARG A 518 16.58 -26.70 4.16
CA ARG A 518 15.92 -27.73 3.32
C ARG A 518 15.52 -27.19 1.95
N GLY A 519 15.16 -25.92 1.86
CA GLY A 519 14.64 -25.30 0.63
C GLY A 519 15.73 -24.75 -0.27
N THR A 520 16.88 -24.38 0.28
CA THR A 520 18.01 -23.85 -0.48
C THR A 520 19.33 -24.27 0.17
N PRO A 521 20.28 -24.86 -0.59
CA PRO A 521 21.61 -25.21 -0.06
C PRO A 521 22.31 -23.99 0.55
N GLY A 522 22.78 -24.14 1.79
CA GLY A 522 23.38 -23.03 2.55
C GLY A 522 22.36 -21.96 2.98
N GLY A 523 21.06 -22.29 2.93
CA GLY A 523 19.98 -21.40 3.35
C GLY A 523 19.92 -21.23 4.87
N SER A 524 19.58 -20.02 5.30
CA SER A 524 19.37 -19.64 6.71
C SER A 524 18.23 -18.61 6.80
N CYS A 525 17.70 -18.38 8.00
CA CYS A 525 16.65 -17.41 8.24
C CYS A 525 17.24 -16.09 8.76
N SER A 526 17.00 -14.98 8.04
CA SER A 526 17.22 -13.64 8.59
C SER A 526 16.03 -13.32 9.50
N GLY A 527 16.20 -13.39 10.81
CA GLY A 527 15.11 -13.23 11.77
C GLY A 527 14.75 -11.79 12.17
N ALA A 528 13.70 -11.64 12.98
CA ALA A 528 13.19 -10.35 13.45
C ALA A 528 14.26 -9.49 14.14
N SER A 529 15.13 -10.09 14.96
CA SER A 529 16.22 -9.35 15.62
C SER A 529 17.18 -8.65 14.64
N GLY A 530 17.30 -9.17 13.42
CA GLY A 530 18.06 -8.59 12.32
C GLY A 530 17.31 -7.54 11.52
N GLY A 531 16.07 -7.20 11.88
CA GLY A 531 15.22 -6.25 11.16
C GLY A 531 14.34 -6.89 10.07
N PHE A 532 14.08 -8.20 10.14
CA PHE A 532 13.23 -8.95 9.21
C PHE A 532 12.00 -9.52 9.93
N PRO A 533 10.91 -8.75 10.07
CA PRO A 533 9.69 -9.21 10.75
C PRO A 533 9.15 -10.51 10.12
N GLY A 534 8.91 -11.54 10.93
CA GLY A 534 8.45 -12.87 10.49
C GLY A 534 9.50 -13.71 9.74
N GLY A 535 10.76 -13.27 9.75
CA GLY A 535 11.89 -13.95 9.14
C GLY A 535 11.91 -13.93 7.61
N ALA A 536 13.08 -13.88 6.99
CA ALA A 536 13.22 -14.07 5.55
C ALA A 536 14.30 -15.11 5.26
N CYS A 537 13.94 -16.22 4.60
CA CYS A 537 14.96 -17.16 4.14
C CYS A 537 15.93 -16.45 3.20
N PHE A 538 17.20 -16.80 3.26
CA PHE A 538 18.21 -16.30 2.34
C PHE A 538 19.30 -17.34 2.14
N ALA A 539 20.06 -17.18 1.07
CA ALA A 539 21.33 -17.87 0.86
C ALA A 539 22.31 -16.91 0.19
N ILE A 540 23.61 -17.22 0.23
CA ILE A 540 24.64 -16.39 -0.39
C ILE A 540 24.55 -16.51 -1.92
N CYS A 541 24.76 -15.40 -2.61
CA CYS A 541 24.90 -15.34 -4.07
C CYS A 541 26.07 -14.42 -4.45
N ASN A 542 26.49 -14.47 -5.71
CA ASN A 542 27.71 -13.79 -6.17
C ASN A 542 27.48 -12.78 -7.31
N ARG A 543 26.28 -12.71 -7.87
CA ARG A 543 25.96 -11.83 -9.01
C ARG A 543 24.69 -11.04 -8.75
N MET A 544 24.84 -9.78 -8.35
CA MET A 544 23.72 -8.86 -8.15
C MET A 544 22.83 -8.77 -9.40
N GLY A 545 21.51 -8.72 -9.20
CA GLY A 545 20.53 -8.68 -10.27
C GLY A 545 20.28 -10.03 -10.96
N GLN A 546 21.04 -11.09 -10.63
CA GLN A 546 20.76 -12.42 -11.16
C GLN A 546 19.40 -12.91 -10.67
N LEU A 547 18.48 -13.02 -11.62
CA LEU A 547 17.13 -13.53 -11.44
C LEU A 547 17.05 -14.98 -11.92
N LYS A 548 16.49 -15.86 -11.10
CA LYS A 548 16.11 -17.22 -11.48
C LYS A 548 14.82 -17.58 -10.76
N ASP A 549 13.81 -18.01 -11.51
CA ASP A 549 12.46 -18.22 -11.00
C ASP A 549 11.96 -16.96 -10.27
N ARG A 550 11.46 -17.08 -9.03
CA ARG A 550 11.03 -15.96 -8.18
C ARG A 550 12.11 -15.51 -7.19
N VAL A 551 13.38 -15.77 -7.49
CA VAL A 551 14.50 -15.47 -6.59
C VAL A 551 15.50 -14.57 -7.30
N ILE A 552 15.91 -13.50 -6.63
CA ILE A 552 16.89 -12.54 -7.15
C ILE A 552 18.04 -12.36 -6.15
N CYS A 553 19.25 -12.19 -6.67
CA CYS A 553 20.42 -11.82 -5.88
C CYS A 553 20.43 -10.30 -5.64
N GLY A 554 20.10 -9.88 -4.43
CA GLY A 554 20.02 -8.47 -4.02
C GLY A 554 21.08 -8.07 -3.00
N ALA A 555 21.19 -6.76 -2.75
CA ALA A 555 22.06 -6.23 -1.71
C ALA A 555 21.50 -6.50 -0.32
N ALA A 556 22.40 -6.81 0.61
CA ALA A 556 22.14 -6.93 2.04
C ALA A 556 23.11 -6.02 2.82
N PRO A 557 22.65 -5.38 3.91
CA PRO A 557 23.51 -4.52 4.72
C PRO A 557 24.75 -5.28 5.23
N PRO A 558 25.96 -4.71 5.12
CA PRO A 558 27.16 -5.29 5.70
C PRO A 558 27.14 -5.17 7.23
N SER A 559 28.06 -5.89 7.88
CA SER A 559 28.32 -5.70 9.32
C SER A 559 28.84 -4.28 9.55
N GLY A 560 28.39 -3.61 10.62
CA GLY A 560 28.79 -2.22 10.89
C GLY A 560 27.93 -1.15 10.19
N PHE A 561 26.93 -1.55 9.40
CA PHE A 561 26.07 -0.62 8.65
C PHE A 561 25.33 0.35 9.59
N ASN A 562 24.69 -0.17 10.63
CA ASN A 562 23.91 0.64 11.57
C ASN A 562 24.81 1.66 12.31
N GLU A 563 26.02 1.26 12.69
CA GLU A 563 27.02 2.11 13.33
C GLU A 563 27.53 3.20 12.36
N CYS A 564 27.70 2.86 11.08
CA CYS A 564 28.04 3.83 10.04
C CYS A 564 26.94 4.89 9.90
N MET A 565 25.69 4.44 9.76
CA MET A 565 24.52 5.33 9.66
C MET A 565 24.35 6.18 10.93
N ALA A 566 24.56 5.61 12.11
CA ALA A 566 24.45 6.31 13.38
C ALA A 566 25.45 7.46 13.56
N ARG A 567 26.62 7.40 12.90
CA ARG A 567 27.60 8.50 12.91
C ARG A 567 27.13 9.73 12.12
N GLY A 568 26.18 9.57 11.18
CA GLY A 568 25.60 10.68 10.40
C GLY A 568 26.57 11.45 9.50
N ARG A 569 27.79 10.94 9.27
CA ARG A 569 28.84 11.60 8.47
C ARG A 569 28.94 11.07 7.03
N GLU A 570 28.42 9.88 6.77
CA GLU A 570 28.51 9.20 5.46
C GLU A 570 27.12 9.04 4.84
N SER A 571 27.07 8.89 3.52
CA SER A 571 25.84 8.57 2.78
C SER A 571 25.42 7.12 2.98
N PHE A 572 24.14 6.82 2.72
CA PHE A 572 23.64 5.44 2.71
C PHE A 572 24.46 4.53 1.80
N GLU A 573 24.76 5.01 0.58
CA GLU A 573 25.55 4.26 -0.40
C GLU A 573 26.95 3.91 0.11
N LYS A 574 27.61 4.86 0.81
CA LYS A 574 28.91 4.61 1.43
C LYS A 574 28.82 3.61 2.57
N CYS A 575 27.80 3.70 3.42
CA CYS A 575 27.61 2.72 4.51
C CYS A 575 27.25 1.33 3.98
N MET A 576 26.63 1.22 2.80
CA MET A 576 26.30 -0.05 2.15
C MET A 576 27.48 -0.67 1.38
N SER A 577 28.57 0.06 1.13
CA SER A 577 29.64 -0.37 0.23
C SER A 577 30.83 -1.01 0.96
N PRO A 578 31.36 -2.17 0.49
CA PRO A 578 30.78 -3.05 -0.52
C PRO A 578 29.57 -3.83 0.04
N PRO A 579 28.49 -4.04 -0.74
CA PRO A 579 27.33 -4.75 -0.25
C PRO A 579 27.61 -6.24 -0.09
N LYS A 580 27.04 -6.86 0.94
CA LYS A 580 26.86 -8.31 0.94
C LYS A 580 25.74 -8.66 -0.03
N LEU A 581 25.82 -9.82 -0.67
CA LEU A 581 24.80 -10.29 -1.59
C LEU A 581 24.05 -11.48 -1.02
N ALA A 582 22.73 -11.46 -1.13
CA ALA A 582 21.86 -12.51 -0.66
C ALA A 582 20.72 -12.76 -1.66
N LEU A 583 20.36 -14.04 -1.82
CA LEU A 583 19.14 -14.42 -2.50
C LEU A 583 17.92 -13.94 -1.70
N ARG A 584 17.00 -13.29 -2.40
CA ARG A 584 15.74 -12.74 -1.89
C ARG A 584 14.61 -13.11 -2.83
N GLN A 585 13.38 -12.96 -2.35
CA GLN A 585 12.20 -13.06 -3.21
C GLN A 585 12.24 -11.90 -4.21
N ALA A 586 12.16 -12.23 -5.49
CA ALA A 586 11.97 -11.24 -6.54
C ALA A 586 10.55 -10.66 -6.45
N CYS A 587 10.41 -9.39 -6.81
CA CYS A 587 9.12 -8.71 -6.81
C CYS A 587 8.94 -7.82 -8.02
N ASN A 588 7.68 -7.60 -8.38
CA ASN A 588 7.20 -6.61 -9.33
C ASN A 588 5.74 -6.29 -8.99
N VAL A 589 5.03 -5.61 -9.88
CA VAL A 589 3.63 -5.20 -9.66
C VAL A 589 2.66 -6.40 -9.52
N ASP A 590 2.95 -7.52 -10.20
CA ASP A 590 2.12 -8.74 -10.20
C ASP A 590 2.57 -9.76 -9.15
N ILE A 591 3.83 -9.68 -8.75
CA ILE A 591 4.47 -10.51 -7.74
C ILE A 591 4.84 -9.59 -6.56
N PRO A 592 3.86 -9.24 -5.73
CA PRO A 592 4.10 -8.36 -4.61
C PRO A 592 4.96 -8.99 -3.53
N CYS A 593 5.57 -8.13 -2.72
CA CYS A 593 6.11 -8.54 -1.44
C CYS A 593 4.97 -8.75 -0.43
N ARG A 594 5.24 -9.58 0.57
CA ARG A 594 4.35 -9.74 1.73
C ARG A 594 4.30 -8.47 2.59
N ASP A 595 3.36 -8.42 3.51
CA ASP A 595 3.23 -7.34 4.48
C ASP A 595 4.53 -7.09 5.25
N ASP A 596 4.79 -5.83 5.58
CA ASP A 596 6.06 -5.32 6.16
C ASP A 596 7.29 -5.39 5.23
N TYR A 597 7.12 -5.65 3.94
CA TYR A 597 8.21 -5.63 2.95
C TYR A 597 7.86 -4.71 1.78
N VAL A 598 8.89 -4.16 1.15
CA VAL A 598 8.78 -3.32 -0.04
C VAL A 598 9.62 -3.88 -1.17
N CYS A 599 9.22 -3.59 -2.40
CA CYS A 599 9.98 -4.00 -3.56
C CYS A 599 11.15 -3.05 -3.79
N SER A 600 12.33 -3.41 -3.29
CA SER A 600 13.54 -2.61 -3.45
C SER A 600 14.15 -2.82 -4.83
N TYR A 601 14.58 -1.74 -5.46
CA TYR A 601 15.35 -1.78 -6.70
C TYR A 601 16.66 -2.55 -6.50
N VAL A 602 17.02 -3.33 -7.53
CA VAL A 602 18.27 -4.10 -7.58
C VAL A 602 18.99 -3.76 -8.88
N PRO A 603 20.22 -3.21 -8.83
CA PRO A 603 20.99 -2.94 -10.04
C PRO A 603 21.21 -4.20 -10.88
N GLY A 604 20.98 -4.09 -12.19
CA GLY A 604 21.09 -5.22 -13.12
C GLY A 604 19.87 -6.14 -13.19
N ALA A 605 18.82 -5.88 -12.40
CA ALA A 605 17.52 -6.54 -12.57
C ALA A 605 16.77 -5.99 -13.80
N PRO A 606 15.82 -6.75 -14.36
CA PRO A 606 14.87 -6.21 -15.34
C PRO A 606 14.12 -4.98 -14.81
N ALA A 607 13.70 -4.09 -15.72
CA ALA A 607 12.91 -2.92 -15.34
C ALA A 607 11.63 -3.34 -14.57
N GLY A 608 11.27 -2.57 -13.53
CA GLY A 608 10.13 -2.88 -12.66
C GLY A 608 10.32 -4.10 -11.74
N THR A 609 11.48 -4.78 -11.81
CA THR A 609 11.79 -5.93 -10.95
C THR A 609 12.74 -5.52 -9.83
N GLY A 610 12.46 -6.02 -8.62
CA GLY A 610 13.25 -5.76 -7.42
C GLY A 610 13.40 -6.98 -6.53
N ALA A 611 13.89 -6.74 -5.31
CA ALA A 611 13.96 -7.71 -4.22
C ALA A 611 13.08 -7.26 -3.06
N CYS A 612 12.32 -8.20 -2.49
CA CYS A 612 11.58 -7.94 -1.26
C CYS A 612 12.51 -7.71 -0.09
N MET A 613 12.41 -6.52 0.50
CA MET A 613 13.22 -6.10 1.64
C MET A 613 12.34 -5.38 2.67
N PRO A 614 12.63 -5.52 3.97
CA PRO A 614 11.97 -4.71 4.97
C PRO A 614 12.17 -3.22 4.68
N PRO A 615 11.12 -2.38 4.79
CA PRO A 615 11.18 -0.95 4.55
C PRO A 615 12.21 -0.25 5.44
N TYR A 616 12.52 -0.86 6.59
CA TYR A 616 13.61 -0.47 7.47
C TYR A 616 14.91 -0.21 6.71
N PHE A 617 15.30 -1.07 5.78
CA PHE A 617 16.57 -0.91 5.06
C PHE A 617 16.53 0.13 3.94
N ILE A 618 15.35 0.68 3.64
CA ILE A 618 15.13 1.67 2.59
C ILE A 618 14.86 3.05 3.21
N PHE A 619 13.89 3.14 4.12
CA PHE A 619 13.40 4.41 4.65
C PHE A 619 14.02 4.86 5.97
N GLN A 620 14.69 3.99 6.74
CA GLN A 620 15.24 4.36 8.06
C GLN A 620 16.19 5.55 7.99
N ALA A 621 17.01 5.67 6.94
CA ALA A 621 17.93 6.79 6.77
C ALA A 621 17.24 8.14 6.52
N ARG A 622 15.94 8.15 6.19
CA ARG A 622 15.27 9.32 5.61
C ARG A 622 14.40 10.09 6.59
N ILE A 623 14.01 9.49 7.71
CA ILE A 623 13.23 10.16 8.76
C ILE A 623 14.09 11.01 9.71
N ASP A 624 15.40 10.81 9.70
CA ASP A 624 16.27 11.14 10.83
C ASP A 624 17.20 12.33 10.52
N GLY A 625 16.79 13.56 10.84
CA GLY A 625 17.68 14.69 11.18
C GLY A 625 18.73 15.12 10.14
N HIS A 626 18.39 15.16 8.85
CA HIS A 626 19.28 15.68 7.78
C HIS A 626 19.07 17.18 7.47
N ASP A 627 18.17 17.85 8.21
CA ASP A 627 17.90 19.28 8.07
C ASP A 627 18.89 20.14 8.85
#